data_AF-A0AA37SUM7-F1
#
_entry.id   AF-A0AA37SUM7-F1
#
_cell.length_a   1.000
_cell.length_b   1.000
_cell.length_c   1.000
_cell.angle_alpha   90.00
_cell.angle_beta   90.00
_cell.angle_gamma   90.00
#
_symmetry.space_group_name_H-M   'P 1'
#
loop_
_entity.id
_entity.type
_entity.pdbx_description
1 polymer ?
#
loop_
_entity_poly.entity_id
_entity_poly.type
_entity_poly.pdbx_seq_one_letter_code
_entity_poly.pdbx_strand_id
1 'polypeptide(L)' 'MGRFFGLFFDFDDQQKAVISKLNENPIKSRRVIGRGTLTSDASEIRSTEKFQAYMDRASKFVSRN' A
#
# COMPACT_ATOMS: atom_id res chain seq x y z
N MET A 1 6.21 -16.83 7.71
CA MET A 1 7.40 -16.99 6.85
C MET A 1 8.05 -15.62 6.61
N GLY A 2 8.92 -15.14 7.50
CA GLY A 2 9.52 -13.80 7.36
C GLY A 2 11.02 -13.71 7.67
N ARG A 3 11.66 -14.82 8.04
CA ARG A 3 13.06 -14.81 8.52
C ARG A 3 14.11 -15.24 7.49
N PHE A 4 13.69 -15.67 6.29
CA PHE A 4 14.61 -16.22 5.27
C PHE A 4 15.10 -15.20 4.22
N PHE A 5 14.36 -14.12 3.96
CA PHE A 5 14.76 -13.14 2.93
C PHE A 5 15.85 -12.15 3.39
N GLY A 6 16.00 -11.92 4.70
CA GLY A 6 17.00 -11.01 5.25
C GLY A 6 18.42 -11.57 5.35
N LEU A 7 18.62 -12.87 5.09
CA LEU A 7 19.94 -13.52 5.21
C LEU A 7 20.80 -13.39 3.93
N PHE A 8 20.18 -13.06 2.79
CA PHE A 8 20.83 -13.09 1.47
C PHE A 8 20.97 -11.71 0.82
N PHE A 9 20.36 -10.67 1.39
CA PHE A 9 20.39 -9.31 0.85
C PHE A 9 20.70 -8.34 1.99
N ASP A 10 21.91 -7.78 1.97
CA ASP A 10 22.25 -6.66 2.85
C ASP A 10 21.58 -5.40 2.31
N PHE A 11 20.39 -5.12 2.83
CA PHE A 11 19.64 -3.92 2.48
C PHE A 11 20.27 -2.72 3.19
N ASP A 12 20.58 -1.67 2.43
CA ASP A 12 20.98 -0.39 3.01
C ASP A 12 19.85 0.20 3.88
N ASP A 13 20.19 1.22 4.69
CA ASP A 13 19.22 1.81 5.62
C ASP A 13 18.02 2.46 4.93
N GLN A 14 18.18 2.95 3.69
CA GLN A 14 17.07 3.49 2.90
C GLN A 14 16.14 2.37 2.42
N GLN A 15 16.70 1.26 1.96
CA GLN A 15 15.95 0.08 1.51
C GLN A 15 15.17 -0.55 2.68
N LYS A 16 15.78 -0.64 3.86
CA LYS A 16 15.11 -1.09 5.09
C LYS A 16 13.91 -0.19 5.45
N ALA A 17 14.06 1.13 5.34
CA ALA A 17 12.96 2.07 5.59
C ALA A 17 11.81 1.91 4.59
N VAL A 18 12.10 1.69 3.31
CA VAL A 18 11.09 1.41 2.28
C VAL A 18 10.37 0.09 2.57
N ILE A 19 11.10 -0.96 2.95
CA ILE A 19 10.51 -2.26 3.31
C ILE A 19 9.61 -2.14 4.55
N SER A 20 10.02 -1.36 5.57
CA SER A 20 9.16 -1.11 6.75
C SER A 20 7.85 -0.45 6.35
N LYS A 21 7.91 0.62 5.55
CA LYS A 21 6.71 1.31 5.04
C LYS A 21 5.84 0.40 4.18
N LEU A 22 6.45 -0.50 3.42
CA LEU A 22 5.71 -1.52 2.67
C LEU A 22 5.05 -2.55 3.60
N ASN A 23 5.66 -2.93 4.72
CA ASN A 23 5.05 -3.85 5.68
C ASN A 23 3.91 -3.19 6.49
N GLU A 24 4.02 -1.90 6.77
CA GLU A 24 3.00 -1.11 7.48
C GLU A 24 1.77 -0.81 6.61
N ASN A 25 1.90 -0.89 5.29
CA ASN A 25 0.80 -0.57 4.38
C ASN A 25 -0.31 -1.65 4.47
N PRO A 26 -1.57 -1.26 4.79
CA PRO A 26 -2.68 -2.19 5.01
C PRO A 26 -3.09 -2.96 3.75
N ILE A 27 -2.66 -2.50 2.57
CA ILE A 27 -2.94 -3.14 1.29
C ILE A 27 -1.90 -4.24 1.04
N LYS A 28 -2.33 -5.49 1.10
CA LYS A 28 -1.51 -6.69 0.95
C LYS A 28 -1.31 -7.10 -0.51
N SER A 29 -2.27 -6.82 -1.39
CA SER A 29 -2.14 -7.13 -2.82
C SER A 29 -1.17 -6.17 -3.49
N ARG A 30 -0.09 -6.74 -4.04
CA ARG A 30 0.92 -6.02 -4.79
C ARG A 30 1.34 -6.86 -5.98
N ARG A 31 0.84 -6.50 -7.16
CA ARG A 31 1.22 -7.10 -8.43
C ARG A 31 2.22 -6.19 -9.13
N VAL A 32 3.37 -6.74 -9.49
CA VAL A 32 4.32 -6.04 -10.36
C VAL A 32 3.81 -6.14 -11.79
N ILE A 33 3.73 -5.01 -12.50
CA ILE A 33 3.50 -4.96 -13.94
C ILE A 33 4.69 -4.27 -14.64
N GLY A 34 5.10 -4.81 -15.79
CA GLY A 34 6.16 -4.24 -16.60
C GLY A 34 7.51 -4.12 -15.88
N ARG A 35 8.12 -2.92 -15.94
CA ARG A 35 9.47 -2.63 -15.44
C ARG A 35 9.56 -2.35 -13.93
N GLY A 36 8.69 -2.98 -13.13
CA GLY A 36 8.73 -2.82 -11.67
C GLY A 36 7.65 -1.88 -11.08
N THR A 37 6.61 -1.55 -11.83
CA THR A 37 5.48 -0.79 -11.28
C THR A 37 4.64 -1.69 -10.38
N LEU A 38 4.50 -1.33 -9.11
CA LEU A 38 3.62 -2.01 -8.17
C LEU A 38 2.18 -1.51 -8.34
N THR A 39 1.26 -2.45 -8.53
CA THR A 39 -0.19 -2.21 -8.61
C THR A 39 -0.88 -2.92 -7.46
N SER A 40 -1.94 -2.31 -6.96
CA SER A 40 -2.77 -2.85 -5.89
C SER A 40 -4.20 -2.98 -6.37
N ASP A 41 -4.92 -3.96 -5.81
CA ASP A 41 -6.31 -4.19 -6.15
C ASP A 41 -7.18 -3.01 -5.68
N ALA A 42 -7.99 -2.48 -6.58
CA ALA A 42 -8.89 -1.38 -6.28
C ALA A 42 -9.93 -1.74 -5.21
N SER A 43 -10.36 -2.99 -5.12
CA SER A 43 -11.29 -3.46 -4.08
C SER A 43 -10.66 -3.40 -2.69
N GLU A 44 -9.39 -3.76 -2.57
CA GLU A 44 -8.65 -3.70 -1.31
C GLU A 44 -8.42 -2.26 -0.88
N ILE A 45 -8.06 -1.38 -1.82
CA ILE A 45 -7.95 0.07 -1.57
C ILE A 45 -9.28 0.62 -1.03
N ARG A 46 -10.40 0.26 -1.66
CA ARG A 46 -11.74 0.73 -1.28
C ARG A 46 -12.16 0.25 0.12
N SER A 47 -11.66 -0.89 0.55
CA SER A 47 -11.94 -1.44 1.87
C SER A 47 -11.18 -0.73 3.01
N THR A 48 -10.17 0.08 2.69
CA THR A 48 -9.40 0.79 3.72
C THR A 48 -10.21 1.90 4.38
N GLU A 49 -10.05 2.05 5.70
CA GLU A 49 -10.69 3.13 6.48
C GLU A 49 -10.35 4.51 5.91
N LYS A 50 -9.10 4.68 5.47
CA LYS A 50 -8.63 5.93 4.85
C LYS A 50 -9.41 6.27 3.58
N PHE A 51 -9.67 5.28 2.72
CA PHE A 51 -10.45 5.50 1.51
C PHE A 51 -11.91 5.85 1.83
N GLN A 52 -12.53 5.13 2.76
CA GLN A 52 -13.90 5.41 3.19
C GLN A 52 -14.04 6.83 3.75
N ALA A 53 -13.10 7.25 4.60
CA ALA A 53 -13.08 8.61 5.14
C ALA A 53 -12.96 9.70 4.05
N TYR A 54 -12.21 9.45 2.98
CA TYR A 54 -12.16 10.37 1.84
C TYR A 54 -13.45 10.37 1.03
N MET A 55 -14.06 9.20 0.82
CA MET A 55 -15.34 9.07 0.14
C MET A 55 -16.46 9.80 0.90
N ASP A 56 -16.49 9.71 2.23
CA ASP A 56 -17.45 10.43 3.06
C ASP A 56 -17.29 11.95 2.99
N ARG A 57 -16.04 12.43 2.84
CA ARG A 57 -15.79 13.85 2.61
C ARG A 57 -16.27 14.27 1.23
N ALA A 58 -15.92 13.50 0.20
CA ALA A 58 -16.32 13.78 -1.17
C ALA A 58 -17.84 13.78 -1.34
N SER A 59 -18.55 12.83 -0.73
CA SER A 59 -20.01 12.75 -0.79
C SER A 59 -20.67 14.00 -0.21
N LYS A 60 -20.16 14.51 0.92
CA LYS A 60 -20.62 15.77 1.55
C LYS A 60 -20.41 17.01 0.69
N PHE A 61 -19.39 17.03 -0.16
CA PHE A 61 -19.17 18.13 -1.11
C PHE A 61 -20.13 18.07 -2.28
N VAL A 62 -20.34 16.87 -2.83
CA VAL A 62 -21.23 16.68 -3.98
C VAL A 62 -22.68 16.90 -3.60
N SER A 63 -23.12 16.43 -2.43
CA SER A 63 -24.51 16.59 -1.96
C SER A 63 -24.86 18.01 -1.48
N ARG A 64 -23.88 18.91 -1.40
CA ARG A 64 -24.06 20.33 -1.10
C ARG A 64 -24.25 21.20 -2.34
N ASN A 65 -24.01 20.66 -3.53
CA ASN A 65 -24.37 21.26 -4.83
C ASN A 65 -25.62 20.58 -5.39
#